data_AF-A0AAJ3AIJ5-F1
#
_entry.id   AF-A0AAJ3AIJ5-F1
#
_cell.length_a   1.000
_cell.length_b   1.000
_cell.length_c   1.000
_cell.angle_alpha   90.00
_cell.angle_beta   90.00
_cell.angle_gamma   90.00
#
_symmetry.space_group_name_H-M   'P 1'
#
loop_
_entity.id
_entity.type
_entity.pdbx_description
1 polymer ?
#
loop_
_entity_poly.entity_id
_entity_poly.type
_entity_poly.pdbx_seq_one_letter_code
_entity_poly.pdbx_strand_id
1 'polypeptide(L)'
;MFRDGKIKTYDSERSGGALELIGEAQELSFKLQDLPSPEIEPQIGERLKFRIIPQQESMTLDNIVRLDIKVQDEFMPKVVALQSLAPTLPVPVRNSFFFSPTLWLALASAVGFMIFGEV
;
A
#
# COMPACT_ATOMS: atom_id res chain seq x y z
N MET A 1 -6.58 -15.54 -14.31
CA MET A 1 -6.22 -15.77 -12.89
C MET A 1 -4.84 -15.17 -12.64
N PHE A 2 -4.53 -14.73 -11.41
CA PHE A 2 -3.17 -14.27 -11.07
C PHE A 2 -2.23 -15.47 -10.95
N ARG A 3 -0.97 -15.26 -11.35
CA ARG A 3 0.14 -16.21 -11.28
C ARG A 3 1.30 -15.54 -10.57
N ASP A 4 2.07 -16.36 -9.86
CA ASP A 4 3.30 -15.93 -9.20
C ASP A 4 4.51 -16.40 -10.02
N GLY A 5 5.52 -15.56 -10.12
CA GLY A 5 6.75 -15.83 -10.85
C GLY A 5 7.96 -15.24 -10.16
N LYS A 6 9.15 -15.61 -10.62
CA LYS A 6 10.42 -15.05 -10.16
C LYS A 6 11.25 -14.60 -11.35
N ILE A 7 11.98 -13.50 -11.21
CA ILE A 7 12.90 -13.04 -12.25
C ILE A 7 14.07 -14.03 -12.36
N LYS A 8 14.32 -14.52 -13.56
CA LYS A 8 15.40 -15.46 -13.85
C LYS A 8 16.61 -14.74 -14.46
N THR A 9 16.34 -13.81 -15.38
CA THR A 9 17.37 -13.01 -16.04
C THR A 9 16.87 -11.58 -16.23
N TYR A 10 17.80 -10.63 -16.22
CA TYR A 10 17.56 -9.23 -16.55
C TYR A 10 18.79 -8.66 -17.26
N ASP A 11 18.55 -7.95 -18.36
CA ASP A 11 19.56 -7.24 -19.16
C ASP A 11 19.18 -5.75 -19.20
N SER A 12 20.02 -4.92 -18.57
CA SER A 12 19.83 -3.48 -18.50
C SER A 12 19.94 -2.80 -19.87
N GLU A 13 20.83 -3.27 -20.74
CA GLU A 13 21.04 -2.73 -22.08
C GLU A 13 19.81 -2.94 -22.97
N ARG A 14 19.15 -4.10 -22.81
CA ARG A 14 17.91 -4.44 -23.54
C ARG A 14 16.65 -3.98 -22.82
N SER A 15 16.78 -3.43 -21.60
CA SER A 15 15.66 -3.02 -20.74
C SER A 15 14.59 -4.11 -20.61
N GLY A 16 15.02 -5.37 -20.50
CA GLY A 16 14.14 -6.52 -20.53
C GLY A 16 14.80 -7.76 -19.97
N GLY A 17 13.99 -8.79 -19.76
CA GLY A 17 14.45 -10.00 -19.13
C GLY A 17 13.45 -11.13 -19.26
N ALA A 18 13.70 -12.19 -18.51
CA ALA A 18 12.82 -13.33 -18.44
C ALA A 18 12.51 -13.71 -16.99
N LEU A 19 11.27 -14.13 -16.79
CA LEU A 19 10.76 -14.62 -15.51
C LEU A 19 10.30 -16.06 -15.66
N GLU A 20 10.43 -16.82 -14.58
CA GLU A 20 9.99 -18.21 -14.48
C GLU A 20 8.72 -18.28 -13.62
N LEU A 21 7.71 -18.99 -14.10
CA LEU A 21 6.48 -19.24 -13.36
C LEU A 21 6.74 -20.20 -12.19
N ILE A 22 6.16 -19.91 -11.01
CA ILE A 22 6.31 -20.78 -9.86
C ILE A 22 5.47 -22.05 -10.08
N GLY A 23 6.15 -23.21 -10.03
CA GLY A 23 5.51 -24.53 -10.19
C GLY A 23 5.36 -24.99 -11.65
N GLU A 24 5.75 -24.18 -12.62
CA GLU A 24 5.72 -24.51 -14.05
C GLU A 24 7.10 -24.24 -14.66
N ALA A 25 7.63 -25.14 -15.47
CA ALA A 25 8.90 -24.93 -16.19
C ALA A 25 8.73 -24.01 -17.42
N GLN A 26 7.92 -22.96 -17.26
CA GLN A 26 7.55 -22.01 -18.30
C GLN A 26 8.25 -20.67 -18.04
N GLU A 27 8.95 -20.19 -19.06
CA GLU A 27 9.64 -18.90 -19.05
C GLU A 27 8.85 -17.89 -19.87
N LEU A 28 8.71 -16.66 -19.36
CA LEU A 28 8.01 -15.56 -19.99
C LEU A 28 8.95 -14.36 -20.08
N SER A 29 8.93 -13.67 -21.22
CA SER A 29 9.68 -12.43 -21.39
C SER A 29 8.91 -11.25 -20.82
N PHE A 30 9.64 -10.28 -20.28
CA PHE A 30 9.10 -9.01 -19.81
C PHE A 30 10.00 -7.85 -20.25
N LYS A 31 9.44 -6.65 -20.32
CA LYS A 31 10.18 -5.40 -20.47
C LYS A 31 10.12 -4.59 -19.19
N LEU A 32 11.17 -3.84 -18.89
CA LEU A 32 11.24 -2.99 -17.69
C LEU A 32 10.08 -1.97 -17.64
N GLN A 33 9.72 -1.41 -18.79
CA GLN A 33 8.59 -0.48 -18.95
C GLN A 33 7.22 -1.06 -18.55
N ASP A 34 7.07 -2.39 -18.55
CA ASP A 34 5.82 -3.05 -18.20
C ASP A 34 5.75 -3.34 -16.68
N LEU A 35 6.87 -3.20 -15.97
CA LEU A 35 6.95 -3.36 -14.53
C LEU A 35 6.55 -2.07 -13.79
N PRO A 36 5.91 -2.18 -12.62
CA PRO A 36 5.75 -1.03 -11.74
C PRO A 36 7.11 -0.56 -11.24
N SER A 37 7.26 0.75 -11.08
CA SER A 37 8.54 1.41 -10.73
C SER A 37 9.67 1.02 -11.67
N PRO A 38 9.59 1.39 -12.97
CA PRO A 38 10.64 1.13 -13.94
C PRO A 38 11.96 1.82 -13.59
N GLU A 39 11.95 2.83 -12.72
CA GLU A 39 13.15 3.45 -12.15
C GLU A 39 13.98 2.52 -11.25
N ILE A 40 13.40 1.42 -10.77
CA ILE A 40 14.10 0.42 -9.96
C ILE A 40 14.41 -0.78 -10.85
N GLU A 41 15.69 -1.10 -11.03
CA GLU A 41 16.06 -2.27 -11.82
C GLU A 41 15.55 -3.58 -11.19
N PRO A 42 15.15 -4.57 -12.00
CA PRO A 42 14.67 -5.87 -11.51
C PRO A 42 15.83 -6.75 -11.02
N GLN A 43 15.63 -7.43 -9.90
CA GLN A 43 16.66 -8.28 -9.31
C GLN A 43 16.43 -9.76 -9.66
N ILE A 44 17.51 -10.50 -9.92
CA ILE A 44 17.42 -11.97 -10.12
C ILE A 44 16.89 -12.61 -8.84
N GLY A 45 15.84 -13.42 -8.96
CA GLY A 45 15.14 -14.05 -7.85
C GLY A 45 13.98 -13.22 -7.28
N GLU A 46 13.80 -11.98 -7.73
CA GLU A 46 12.69 -11.12 -7.29
C GLU A 46 11.33 -11.75 -7.63
N ARG A 47 10.41 -11.74 -6.67
CA ARG A 47 9.07 -12.31 -6.82
C ARG A 47 8.09 -11.30 -7.40
N LEU A 48 7.40 -11.74 -8.44
CA LEU A 48 6.39 -10.99 -9.16
C LEU A 48 5.05 -11.70 -9.09
N LYS A 49 3.97 -10.92 -9.06
CA LYS A 49 2.61 -11.42 -9.23
C LYS A 49 1.94 -10.71 -10.38
N PHE A 50 1.37 -11.46 -11.31
CA PHE A 50 0.84 -10.90 -12.56
C PHE A 50 -0.32 -11.73 -13.11
N ARG A 51 -1.03 -11.19 -14.08
CA ARG A 51 -2.01 -11.91 -14.89
C ARG A 51 -1.40 -12.19 -16.24
N ILE A 52 -1.65 -13.39 -16.75
CA ILE A 52 -1.28 -13.73 -18.12
C ILE A 52 -2.53 -13.60 -18.99
N ILE A 53 -2.44 -12.77 -20.02
CA ILE A 53 -3.48 -12.59 -21.03
C ILE A 53 -3.01 -13.26 -22.32
N PRO A 54 -3.67 -14.35 -22.76
CA PRO A 54 -3.38 -14.94 -24.06
C PRO A 54 -3.86 -13.99 -25.16
N GLN A 55 -2.94 -13.49 -25.99
CA GLN A 55 -3.26 -12.84 -27.26
C GLN A 55 -3.03 -13.83 -28.41
N GLN A 56 -3.57 -13.51 -29.59
CA GLN A 56 -3.56 -14.38 -30.77
C GLN A 56 -2.16 -14.88 -31.14
N GLU A 57 -1.12 -14.05 -30.94
CA GLU A 57 0.27 -14.38 -31.32
C GLU A 57 1.28 -14.23 -30.17
N SER A 58 0.86 -13.72 -29.00
CA SER A 58 1.78 -13.48 -27.88
C SER A 58 1.11 -13.65 -26.53
N MET A 59 1.92 -13.88 -25.50
CA MET A 59 1.46 -13.98 -24.12
C MET A 59 1.82 -12.66 -23.42
N THR A 60 0.81 -11.86 -23.10
CA THR A 60 1.02 -10.54 -22.47
C THR A 60 0.88 -10.66 -20.96
N LEU A 61 1.76 -9.98 -20.24
CA LEU A 61 1.69 -9.82 -18.79
C LEU A 61 0.89 -8.56 -18.47
N ASP A 62 -0.09 -8.68 -17.59
CA ASP A 62 -0.95 -7.58 -17.15
C ASP A 62 -1.02 -7.54 -15.61
N ASN A 63 -1.33 -6.38 -15.04
CA ASN A 63 -1.44 -6.18 -13.59
C ASN A 63 -0.23 -6.73 -12.81
N ILE A 64 0.99 -6.37 -13.24
CA ILE A 64 2.23 -6.84 -12.61
C ILE A 64 2.46 -6.10 -11.29
N VAL A 65 2.80 -6.84 -10.24
CA VAL A 65 3.12 -6.34 -8.90
C VAL A 65 4.46 -6.93 -8.46
N ARG A 66 5.36 -6.07 -7.99
CA ARG A 66 6.66 -6.45 -7.42
C ARG A 66 6.49 -6.70 -5.93
N LEU A 67 6.71 -7.93 -5.48
CA LEU A 67 6.41 -8.34 -4.10
C LEU A 67 7.55 -8.05 -3.11
N ASP A 68 8.77 -7.90 -3.63
CA ASP A 68 9.97 -7.76 -2.81
C ASP A 68 10.51 -6.31 -2.74
N ILE A 69 9.89 -5.38 -3.46
CA ILE A 69 10.16 -3.95 -3.28
C ILE A 69 9.46 -3.46 -2.03
N LYS A 70 10.26 -2.95 -1.10
CA LYS A 70 9.75 -2.06 -0.06
C LYS A 70 9.49 -0.71 -0.73
N VAL A 71 8.22 -0.41 -1.01
CA VAL A 71 7.83 0.94 -1.38
C VAL A 71 8.19 1.83 -0.19
N GLN A 72 9.26 2.61 -0.32
CA GLN A 72 9.45 3.72 0.58
C GLN A 72 8.35 4.71 0.21
N ASP A 73 7.39 4.93 1.12
CA ASP A 73 6.27 5.87 1.01
C ASP A 73 6.70 7.35 0.84
N GLU A 74 7.92 7.62 0.36
CA GLU A 74 8.51 8.96 0.31
C GLU A 74 8.17 9.75 -0.96
N PHE A 75 7.53 9.15 -1.96
CA PHE A 75 6.94 9.91 -3.05
C PHE A 75 5.48 10.26 -2.77
N MET A 76 5.25 10.91 -1.62
CA MET A 76 4.23 11.94 -1.62
C MET A 76 4.73 13.02 -2.58
N PRO A 77 4.12 13.24 -3.76
CA PRO A 77 4.33 14.52 -4.41
C PRO A 77 3.92 15.52 -3.35
N LYS A 78 4.88 16.30 -2.84
CA LYS A 78 4.58 17.55 -2.16
C LYS A 78 3.78 18.30 -3.21
N VAL A 79 2.47 18.15 -3.18
CA VAL A 79 1.54 19.01 -3.89
C VAL A 79 1.97 20.35 -3.36
N VAL A 80 2.77 21.04 -4.18
CA VAL A 80 3.06 22.44 -3.98
C VAL A 80 1.67 23.02 -4.06
N ALA A 81 1.06 23.18 -2.89
CA ALA A 81 -0.11 23.96 -2.72
C ALA A 81 0.35 25.33 -3.21
N LEU A 82 0.13 25.59 -4.51
CA LEU A 82 -0.08 26.93 -4.97
C LEU A 82 -1.13 27.44 -4.00
N GLN A 83 -0.70 28.33 -3.12
CA GLN A 83 -1.50 28.89 -2.06
C GLN A 83 -2.72 29.47 -2.75
N SER A 84 -3.79 28.67 -2.81
CA SER A 84 -5.08 29.18 -3.20
C SER A 84 -5.39 30.17 -2.09
N LEU A 85 -5.51 31.43 -2.47
CA LEU A 85 -5.99 32.53 -1.64
C LEU A 85 -7.46 32.28 -1.29
N ALA A 86 -7.75 31.17 -0.60
CA ALA A 86 -9.05 30.82 -0.09
C ALA A 86 -9.12 31.30 1.38
N PRO A 87 -10.10 32.15 1.73
CA PRO A 87 -10.24 32.64 3.09
C PRO A 87 -10.50 31.47 4.05
N THR A 88 -9.73 31.43 5.13
CA THR A 88 -9.78 30.44 6.20
C THR A 88 -11.10 30.55 6.95
N LEU A 89 -12.06 29.67 6.66
CA LEU A 89 -13.16 29.43 7.58
C LEU A 89 -12.69 28.48 8.69
N PRO A 90 -12.91 28.81 9.97
CA PRO A 90 -12.51 27.94 11.07
C PRO A 90 -13.37 26.67 11.07
N VAL A 91 -12.72 25.52 10.92
CA VAL A 91 -13.34 24.20 11.10
C VAL A 91 -13.62 24.04 12.61
N PRO A 92 -14.87 23.75 13.04
CA PRO A 92 -15.13 23.49 14.44
C PRO A 92 -14.45 22.18 14.84
N VAL A 93 -13.50 22.28 15.78
CA VAL A 93 -12.89 21.14 16.47
C VAL A 93 -14.01 20.39 17.18
N ARG A 94 -14.35 19.20 16.65
CA ARG A 94 -15.26 18.27 17.31
C ARG A 94 -14.59 17.80 18.60
N ASN A 95 -14.92 18.48 19.70
CA ASN A 95 -14.46 18.17 21.04
C ASN A 95 -14.87 16.74 21.39
N SER A 96 -13.93 15.81 21.18
CA SER A 96 -14.07 14.42 21.60
C SER A 96 -13.96 14.42 23.11
N PHE A 97 -15.11 14.43 23.79
CA PHE A 97 -15.17 14.13 25.22
C PHE A 97 -14.61 12.72 25.41
N PHE A 98 -13.35 12.64 25.84
CA PHE A 98 -12.72 11.40 26.27
C PHE A 98 -13.49 10.93 27.51
N PHE A 99 -14.39 9.97 27.30
CA PHE A 99 -15.12 9.29 28.35
C PHE A 99 -14.11 8.43 29.13
N SER A 100 -13.43 9.05 30.09
CA SER A 100 -12.50 8.36 30.98
C SER A 100 -13.31 7.48 31.95
N PRO A 101 -13.13 6.15 31.94
CA PRO A 101 -13.86 5.26 32.85
C PRO A 101 -13.62 5.58 34.33
N THR A 102 -12.47 6.17 34.66
CA THR A 102 -12.14 6.56 36.05
C THR A 102 -12.95 7.75 36.54
N LEU A 103 -13.25 8.72 35.66
CA LEU A 103 -14.03 9.89 36.02
C LEU A 103 -15.50 9.50 36.28
N TRP A 104 -16.03 8.54 35.51
CA TRP A 104 -17.40 8.06 35.66
C TRP A 104 -17.60 7.25 36.95
N LEU A 105 -16.61 6.43 37.33
CA LEU A 105 -16.64 5.68 38.58
C LEU A 105 -16.62 6.61 39.82
N ALA A 106 -15.82 7.68 39.78
CA ALA A 106 -15.76 8.67 40.86
C ALA A 106 -17.06 9.47 40.99
N LEU A 107 -17.73 9.79 39.87
CA LEU A 107 -19.03 10.46 39.90
C LEU A 107 -20.11 9.56 40.50
N ALA A 108 -20.16 8.28 40.11
CA ALA A 108 -21.14 7.32 40.62
C ALA A 108 -20.96 7.06 42.13
N SER A 109 -19.72 7.01 42.62
CA SER A 109 -19.47 6.84 44.06
C SER A 109 -19.90 8.05 44.89
N ALA A 110 -19.64 9.27 44.41
CA ALA A 110 -20.04 10.50 45.10
C ALA A 110 -21.57 10.62 45.22
N VAL A 111 -22.30 10.30 44.14
CA VAL A 111 -23.78 10.31 44.16
C VAL A 111 -24.32 9.20 45.06
N GLY A 112 -23.74 8.00 45.02
CA GLY A 112 -24.12 6.92 45.92
C GLY A 112 -23.96 7.30 47.40
N PHE A 113 -22.87 8.00 47.75
CA PHE A 113 -22.63 8.48 49.11
C PHE A 113 -23.62 9.57 49.55
N MET A 114 -24.06 10.46 48.65
CA MET A 114 -25.07 11.46 49.00
C MET A 114 -26.48 10.87 49.18
N ILE A 115 -26.82 9.78 48.48
CA ILE A 115 -28.15 9.16 48.56
C ILE A 115 -28.25 8.14 49.70
N PHE A 116 -27.18 7.41 49.99
CA PHE A 116 -27.19 6.31 50.97
C PHE A 116 -26.28 6.54 52.18
N GLY A 117 -25.45 7.59 52.18
CA GLY A 117 -24.48 7.89 53.23
C GLY A 117 -25.00 8.83 54.32
N GLU A 118 -26.26 8.66 54.73
CA GLU A 118 -26.75 9.20 56.00
C GLU A 118 -27.05 8.04 56.95
N VAL A 119 -26.02 7.63 57.69
CA VAL A 119 -26.09 6.97 59.01
C VAL A 119 -24.99 7.56 59.88
#